data_AF-A0A949JK97-F1
#
_entry.id   AF-A0A949JK97-F1
#
_cell.length_a   1.000
_cell.length_b   1.000
_cell.length_c   1.000
_cell.angle_alpha   90.00
_cell.angle_beta   90.00
_cell.angle_gamma   90.00
#
_symmetry.space_group_name_H-M   'P 1'
#
loop_
_entity.id
_entity.type
_entity.pdbx_description
1 polymer ?
#
loop_
_entity_poly.entity_id
_entity_poly.type
_entity_poly.pdbx_seq_one_letter_code
_entity_poly.pdbx_strand_id
1 'polypeptide(L)'
;MGSKIDKSIFDRTTRVTPGEPENKSEVEEETMSAEKSGTAIGSTVIKEVLDLVDAAKAGRLDTRADLKEATGGERELLNGINELLDAVIGPLNVAAEYVDRISKGDLPE
;
A
#
# COMPACT_ATOMS: atom_id res chain seq x y z
N MET A 1 51.69 -25.37 -33.86
CA MET A 1 50.77 -24.31 -33.40
C MET A 1 49.46 -24.95 -32.96
N GLY A 2 49.23 -25.12 -31.66
CA GLY A 2 47.97 -25.61 -31.09
C GLY A 2 47.36 -24.52 -30.21
N SER A 3 46.26 -23.93 -30.66
CA SER A 3 45.56 -22.85 -29.96
C SER A 3 44.78 -23.41 -28.76
N LYS A 4 45.01 -22.85 -27.57
CA LYS A 4 44.28 -23.19 -26.35
C LYS A 4 43.00 -22.36 -26.31
N ILE A 5 41.88 -22.97 -26.65
CA ILE A 5 40.56 -22.40 -26.39
C ILE A 5 40.19 -22.79 -24.95
N ASP A 6 39.98 -21.79 -24.09
CA ASP A 6 39.52 -21.99 -22.71
C ASP A 6 38.07 -22.52 -22.70
N LYS A 7 37.86 -23.69 -22.10
CA LYS A 7 36.56 -24.40 -22.04
C LYS A 7 35.63 -23.91 -20.91
N SER A 8 35.95 -22.80 -20.24
CA SER A 8 35.19 -22.28 -19.10
C SER A 8 33.98 -21.41 -19.47
N ILE A 9 33.77 -21.14 -20.76
CA ILE A 9 32.66 -20.29 -21.24
C ILE A 9 31.34 -21.09 -21.41
N PHE A 10 31.38 -22.41 -21.22
CA PHE A 10 30.23 -23.29 -21.49
C PHE A 10 29.63 -23.97 -20.25
N ASP A 11 30.01 -23.56 -19.03
CA ASP A 11 29.37 -24.09 -17.82
C ASP A 11 28.07 -23.34 -17.52
N ARG A 12 27.08 -23.57 -18.38
CA ARG A 12 25.70 -23.10 -18.21
C ARG A 12 24.78 -24.31 -18.20
N THR A 13 24.82 -25.09 -17.13
CA THR A 13 23.78 -26.05 -16.79
C THR A 13 23.73 -26.32 -15.28
N THR A 14 22.66 -25.78 -14.70
CA THR A 14 21.90 -26.26 -13.54
C THR A 14 22.51 -26.21 -12.14
N ARG A 15 22.00 -25.27 -11.34
CA ARG A 15 21.45 -25.61 -10.02
C ARG A 15 20.09 -24.93 -9.84
N VAL A 16 19.04 -25.57 -10.34
CA VAL A 16 17.71 -25.46 -9.73
C VAL A 16 17.55 -26.74 -8.92
N THR A 17 17.71 -26.62 -7.61
CA THR A 17 17.30 -27.67 -6.67
C THR A 17 15.81 -27.50 -6.39
N PRO A 18 15.00 -28.58 -6.39
CA PRO A 18 13.59 -28.52 -6.03
C PRO A 18 13.48 -28.38 -4.51
N GLY A 19 12.80 -27.32 -4.07
CA GLY A 19 12.62 -26.99 -2.68
C GLY A 19 11.83 -25.70 -2.56
N GLU A 20 10.53 -25.78 -2.87
CA GLU A 20 9.56 -24.85 -2.30
C GLU A 20 9.40 -25.19 -0.81
N PRO A 21 9.73 -24.24 0.06
CA PRO A 21 8.84 -23.89 1.13
C PRO A 21 8.17 -22.58 0.75
N GLU A 22 6.88 -22.70 0.45
CA GLU A 22 5.92 -21.64 0.64
C GLU A 22 6.03 -21.11 2.08
N ASN A 23 5.79 -19.80 2.22
CA ASN A 23 5.73 -19.02 3.46
C ASN A 23 7.03 -18.30 3.88
N LYS A 24 7.29 -17.15 3.25
CA LYS A 24 8.05 -16.07 3.88
C LYS A 24 7.07 -15.06 4.48
N SER A 25 6.51 -15.38 5.64
CA SER A 25 6.09 -14.37 6.60
C SER A 25 7.32 -13.94 7.40
N GLU A 26 8.22 -13.20 6.74
CA GLU A 26 9.20 -12.36 7.42
C GLU A 26 8.67 -10.94 7.28
N VAL A 27 7.89 -10.53 8.28
CA VAL A 27 7.71 -9.11 8.58
C VAL A 27 9.08 -8.64 9.06
N GLU A 28 9.92 -8.23 8.12
CA GLU A 28 11.09 -7.41 8.43
C GLU A 28 10.54 -6.09 9.00
N GLU A 29 10.53 -6.04 10.33
CA GLU A 29 10.41 -4.81 11.10
C GLU A 29 11.69 -3.99 10.83
N GLU A 30 11.80 -3.43 9.63
CA GLU A 30 12.87 -2.53 9.26
C GLU A 30 12.56 -1.17 9.92
N THR A 31 13.16 -1.01 11.10
CA THR A 31 13.28 0.23 11.84
C THR A 31 13.88 1.31 10.94
N MET A 32 13.04 2.18 10.38
CA MET A 32 13.50 3.42 9.76
C MET A 32 13.89 4.41 10.87
N SER A 33 15.11 4.25 11.38
CA SER A 33 15.88 5.31 12.03
C SER A 33 16.99 5.76 11.08
N ALA A 34 16.89 6.98 10.55
CA ALA A 34 17.94 8.00 10.63
C ALA A 34 17.71 9.19 9.67
N GLU A 35 17.42 10.34 10.28
CA GLU A 35 18.00 11.66 9.98
C GLU A 35 17.63 12.39 8.67
N LYS A 36 16.73 13.38 8.81
CA LYS A 36 17.12 14.78 8.62
C LYS A 36 16.27 15.74 9.47
N SER A 37 16.93 16.35 10.44
CA SER A 37 16.55 17.62 11.06
C SER A 37 16.29 18.65 9.96
N GLY A 38 15.02 19.01 9.77
CA GLY A 38 14.58 20.00 8.79
C GLY A 38 13.07 20.23 8.87
N THR A 39 12.64 20.98 9.89
CA THR A 39 11.31 21.59 10.03
C THR A 39 10.14 20.63 10.32
N ALA A 40 9.74 20.60 11.59
CA ALA A 40 8.65 19.84 12.19
C ALA A 40 7.24 20.28 11.77
N ILE A 41 7.02 20.51 10.48
CA ILE A 41 5.74 20.94 9.91
C ILE A 41 5.19 19.82 9.00
N GLY A 42 6.00 19.24 8.10
CA GLY A 42 5.51 18.16 7.20
C GLY A 42 5.38 16.75 7.81
N SER A 43 6.00 16.44 8.94
CA SER A 43 6.05 15.05 9.45
C SER A 43 4.69 14.51 9.89
N THR A 44 3.86 15.35 10.50
CA THR A 44 2.56 14.94 11.04
C THR A 44 1.58 14.64 9.92
N VAL A 45 1.51 15.50 8.91
CA VAL A 45 0.64 15.31 7.74
C VAL A 45 1.04 14.07 6.96
N ILE A 46 2.34 13.89 6.70
CA ILE A 46 2.83 12.72 5.97
C ILE A 46 2.45 11.43 6.70
N LYS A 47 2.62 11.41 8.03
CA LYS A 47 2.23 10.26 8.85
C LYS A 47 0.73 9.97 8.71
N GLU A 48 -0.11 11.00 8.85
CA GLU A 48 -1.57 10.85 8.75
C GLU A 48 -2.00 10.24 7.40
N VAL A 49 -1.37 10.69 6.32
CA VAL A 49 -1.64 10.16 4.97
C VAL A 49 -1.19 8.69 4.85
N LEU A 50 -0.04 8.32 5.42
CA LEU A 50 0.42 6.93 5.41
C LEU A 50 -0.52 6.02 6.21
N ASP A 51 -0.95 6.47 7.39
CA ASP A 51 -1.91 5.73 8.23
C ASP A 51 -3.24 5.50 7.49
N LEU A 52 -3.71 6.50 6.73
CA LEU A 52 -4.88 6.36 5.85
C LEU A 52 -4.66 5.36 4.71
N VAL A 53 -3.50 5.37 4.08
CA VAL A 53 -3.16 4.43 3.00
C VAL A 53 -3.18 2.99 3.52
N ASP A 54 -2.59 2.75 4.69
CA ASP A 54 -2.58 1.41 5.29
C ASP A 54 -3.96 0.99 5.78
N ALA A 55 -4.77 1.91 6.30
CA ALA A 55 -6.17 1.65 6.60
C ALA A 55 -6.97 1.26 5.35
N ALA A 56 -6.78 1.96 4.23
CA ALA A 56 -7.43 1.65 2.97
C ALA A 56 -7.01 0.29 2.41
N LYS A 57 -5.72 -0.05 2.47
CA LYS A 57 -5.21 -1.38 2.09
C LYS A 57 -5.80 -2.50 2.96
N ALA A 58 -6.09 -2.21 4.23
CA ALA A 58 -6.77 -3.13 5.13
C ALA A 58 -8.31 -3.13 4.98
N GLY A 59 -8.87 -2.39 4.01
CA GLY A 59 -10.31 -2.30 3.76
C GLY A 59 -11.07 -1.39 4.72
N ARG A 60 -10.39 -0.68 5.62
CA ARG A 60 -10.98 0.28 6.57
C ARG A 60 -11.12 1.66 5.93
N LEU A 61 -11.97 1.75 4.91
CA LEU A 61 -12.19 2.99 4.17
C LEU A 61 -12.90 4.08 5.00
N ASP A 62 -13.56 3.74 6.10
CA ASP A 62 -14.20 4.71 7.01
C ASP A 62 -13.21 5.53 7.86
N THR A 63 -11.91 5.22 7.77
CA THR A 63 -10.86 5.97 8.46
C THR A 63 -10.71 7.37 7.86
N ARG A 64 -10.51 8.39 8.71
CA ARG A 64 -10.35 9.79 8.31
C ARG A 64 -9.10 10.39 8.95
N ALA A 65 -8.49 11.35 8.26
CA ALA A 65 -7.35 12.10 8.77
C ALA A 65 -7.78 13.03 9.92
N ASP A 66 -7.01 13.05 11.02
CA ASP A 66 -7.17 14.04 12.09
C ASP A 66 -6.63 15.41 11.66
N LEU A 67 -7.47 16.44 11.82
CA LEU A 67 -7.20 17.82 11.44
C LEU A 67 -6.73 18.69 12.61
N LYS A 68 -6.65 18.16 13.85
CA LYS A 68 -6.38 18.96 15.05
C LYS A 68 -5.00 19.60 15.08
N GLU A 69 -3.99 18.85 14.65
CA GLU A 69 -2.59 19.30 14.67
C GLU A 69 -2.18 20.03 13.38
N ALA A 70 -3.02 19.96 12.34
CA ALA A 70 -2.73 20.54 11.03
C ALA A 70 -3.17 22.00 10.97
N THR A 71 -2.32 22.87 10.41
CA THR A 71 -2.62 24.31 10.28
C THR A 71 -2.39 24.83 8.87
N GLY A 72 -3.13 25.87 8.47
CA GLY A 72 -3.01 26.46 7.14
C GLY A 72 -3.23 25.45 6.01
N GLY A 73 -2.29 25.37 5.07
CA GLY A 73 -2.38 24.48 3.89
C GLY A 73 -2.35 22.98 4.22
N GLU A 74 -1.83 22.60 5.38
CA GLU A 74 -1.83 21.20 5.83
C GLU A 74 -3.24 20.72 6.18
N ARG A 75 -3.99 21.59 6.85
CA ARG A 75 -5.38 21.33 7.18
C ARG A 75 -6.23 21.26 5.92
N GLU A 76 -5.97 22.14 4.96
CA GLU A 76 -6.65 22.12 3.65
C GLU A 76 -6.37 20.82 2.90
N LEU A 77 -5.12 20.36 2.89
CA LEU A 77 -4.74 19.09 2.27
C LEU A 77 -5.43 17.90 2.93
N LEU A 78 -5.33 17.76 4.25
CA LEU A 78 -5.97 16.64 4.97
C LEU A 78 -7.49 16.68 4.85
N ASN A 79 -8.09 17.88 4.84
CA ASN A 79 -9.51 18.03 4.58
C ASN A 79 -9.88 17.58 3.16
N GLY A 80 -9.12 17.97 2.14
CA GLY A 80 -9.33 17.53 0.76
C GLY A 80 -9.19 16.01 0.60
N ILE A 81 -8.30 15.38 1.37
CA ILE A 81 -8.19 13.90 1.41
C ILE A 81 -9.45 13.28 2.02
N ASN A 82 -9.98 13.84 3.11
CA ASN A 82 -11.23 13.36 3.70
C ASN A 82 -12.41 13.50 2.72
N GLU A 83 -12.51 14.64 2.03
CA GLU A 83 -13.53 14.86 0.98
C GLU A 83 -13.40 13.87 -0.18
N LEU A 84 -12.17 13.57 -0.61
CA LEU A 84 -11.90 12.55 -1.63
C LEU A 84 -12.37 11.17 -1.17
N LEU A 85 -12.08 10.78 0.08
CA LEU A 85 -12.51 9.50 0.65
C LEU A 85 -14.04 9.42 0.70
N ASP A 86 -14.71 10.48 1.18
CA ASP A 86 -16.17 10.52 1.22
C ASP A 86 -16.81 10.39 -0.17
N ALA A 87 -16.22 11.04 -1.18
CA ALA A 87 -16.69 10.98 -2.56
C ALA A 87 -16.59 9.58 -3.18
N VAL A 88 -15.60 8.77 -2.80
CA VAL A 88 -15.43 7.39 -3.33
C VAL A 88 -16.18 6.35 -2.51
N ILE A 89 -16.32 6.55 -1.19
CA ILE A 89 -16.99 5.60 -0.30
C ILE A 89 -18.49 5.54 -0.57
N GLY A 90 -19.13 6.67 -0.88
CA GLY A 90 -20.56 6.72 -1.22
C GLY A 90 -20.94 5.76 -2.35
N PRO A 91 -20.34 5.89 -3.56
CA PRO A 91 -20.57 4.98 -4.67
C PRO A 91 -20.23 3.52 -4.37
N LEU A 92 -19.18 3.24 -3.59
CA LEU A 92 -18.80 1.89 -3.21
C LEU A 92 -19.84 1.22 -2.30
N ASN A 93 -20.39 1.96 -1.34
CA ASN A 93 -21.45 1.45 -0.46
C ASN A 93 -22.73 1.13 -1.24
N VAL A 94 -23.11 1.99 -2.19
CA VAL A 94 -24.25 1.71 -3.08
C VAL A 94 -23.99 0.46 -3.92
N ALA A 95 -22.81 0.31 -4.51
CA ALA A 95 -22.45 -0.89 -5.26
C ALA A 95 -22.49 -2.16 -4.37
N ALA A 96 -22.00 -2.07 -3.14
CA ALA A 96 -22.06 -3.16 -2.17
C ALA A 96 -23.51 -3.55 -1.83
N GLU A 97 -24.40 -2.57 -1.66
CA GLU A 97 -25.84 -2.81 -1.46
C GLU A 97 -26.47 -3.53 -2.66
N TYR A 98 -26.17 -3.11 -3.89
CA TYR A 98 -26.67 -3.80 -5.08
C TYR A 98 -26.20 -5.26 -5.14
N VAL A 99 -24.92 -5.53 -4.83
CA VAL A 99 -24.38 -6.89 -4.81
C VAL A 99 -25.06 -7.74 -3.72
N ASP A 100 -25.33 -7.18 -2.54
CA ASP A 100 -26.04 -7.87 -1.46
C ASP A 100 -27.50 -8.21 -1.86
N ARG A 101 -28.21 -7.27 -2.51
CA ARG A 101 -29.57 -7.49 -3.01
C ARG A 101 -29.61 -8.57 -4.09
N ILE A 102 -28.69 -8.54 -5.06
CA ILE A 102 -28.55 -9.60 -6.07
C ILE A 102 -28.27 -10.95 -5.39
N SER A 103 -27.41 -10.98 -4.37
CA SER A 103 -27.07 -12.20 -3.62
C SER A 103 -28.27 -12.78 -2.86
N LYS A 104 -29.22 -11.92 -2.45
CA LYS A 104 -30.48 -12.31 -1.81
C LYS A 104 -31.60 -12.65 -2.80
N GLY A 105 -31.32 -12.60 -4.11
CA GLY A 105 -32.28 -12.88 -5.18
C GLY A 105 -33.21 -11.71 -5.52
N ASP A 106 -32.90 -10.51 -5.05
CA ASP A 106 -33.65 -9.28 -5.34
C ASP A 106 -32.98 -8.55 -6.50
N LEU A 107 -33.46 -8.81 -7.73
CA LEU A 107 -33.00 -8.14 -8.94
C LEU A 107 -33.73 -6.79 -9.07
N PRO A 108 -33.02 -5.65 -9.06
CA PRO A 108 -33.65 -4.35 -9.29
C PRO A 108 -34.21 -4.26 -10.74
N GLU A 109 -35.36 -3.59 -10.92
CA GLU A 109 -35.93 -3.24 -12.24
C GLU A 109 -35.10 -2.19 -12.99
#